data_AF-A0A1F2RB13-F1
#
_entry.id   AF-A0A1F2RB13-F1
#
_cell.length_a   1.000
_cell.length_b   1.000
_cell.length_c   1.000
_cell.angle_alpha   90.00
_cell.angle_beta   90.00
_cell.angle_gamma   90.00
#
_symmetry.space_group_name_H-M   'P 1'
#
loop_
_entity.id
_entity.type
_entity.pdbx_description
1 polymer ?
#
loop_
_entity_poly.entity_id
_entity_poly.type
_entity_poly.pdbx_seq_one_letter_code
_entity_poly.pdbx_strand_id
1 'polypeptide(L)'
;MNMAIVRKDQTPVKAASLKPSDFVRELDVEQERDVVAELGEFFNEAAREDRFPLSGFPVHVIRQLDVFGSSTTPRRKKVDAFPFALREGLALLAHLPGIKSIRTSRDVVLAAGADDADTLDFFDRFRFEVAAPEGRSKKWFRRVAPDDREQCARLASALGLPIVTVAALAVMFILISVPRVPDAKKQAMYDQLVDFGRRLRARAERAAMLRDHALRAAVPATRCFSAADVLDALKE
;
A
#
# COMPACT_ATOMS: atom_id res chain seq x y z
N MET A 1 -34.20 -40.63 -15.07
CA MET A 1 -32.95 -40.22 -15.75
C MET A 1 -32.64 -38.80 -15.31
N ASN A 2 -31.74 -38.63 -14.34
CA ASN A 2 -31.33 -37.30 -13.85
C ASN A 2 -29.91 -37.02 -14.32
N MET A 3 -29.75 -36.00 -15.15
CA MET A 3 -28.47 -35.49 -15.62
C MET A 3 -27.85 -34.62 -14.53
N ALA A 4 -26.70 -35.05 -14.00
CA ALA A 4 -25.86 -34.25 -13.13
C ALA A 4 -25.11 -33.20 -13.96
N ILE A 5 -25.34 -31.92 -13.67
CA ILE A 5 -24.52 -30.83 -14.20
C ILE A 5 -23.24 -30.77 -13.36
N VAL A 6 -22.18 -31.39 -13.89
CA VAL A 6 -20.81 -31.25 -13.37
C VAL A 6 -20.29 -29.86 -13.75
N ARG A 7 -20.24 -28.94 -12.79
CA ARG A 7 -19.48 -27.69 -12.94
C ARG A 7 -17.99 -28.03 -12.78
N LYS A 8 -17.29 -28.12 -13.91
CA LYS A 8 -15.82 -28.03 -13.98
C LYS A 8 -15.38 -26.58 -13.70
N ASP A 9 -14.16 -26.46 -13.19
CA ASP A 9 -13.34 -25.25 -13.07
C ASP A 9 -13.63 -24.33 -11.87
N GLN A 10 -13.49 -24.90 -10.68
CA GLN A 10 -12.86 -24.17 -9.57
C GLN A 10 -11.42 -24.66 -9.44
N THR A 11 -10.50 -24.10 -10.22
CA THR A 11 -9.09 -24.14 -9.82
C THR A 11 -8.95 -23.37 -8.51
N PRO A 12 -8.55 -24.00 -7.39
CA PRO A 12 -8.23 -23.26 -6.20
C PRO A 12 -7.11 -22.29 -6.56
N VAL A 13 -7.30 -21.00 -6.28
CA VAL A 13 -6.24 -20.00 -6.34
C VAL A 13 -5.15 -20.51 -5.40
N LYS A 14 -4.12 -21.16 -5.96
CA LYS A 14 -2.96 -21.60 -5.19
C LYS A 14 -2.46 -20.38 -4.43
N ALA A 15 -2.42 -20.49 -3.10
CA ALA A 15 -1.80 -19.50 -2.24
C ALA A 15 -0.36 -19.26 -2.74
N ALA A 16 -0.16 -18.19 -3.51
CA ALA A 16 1.15 -17.74 -3.90
C ALA A 16 1.80 -17.21 -2.62
N SER A 17 2.56 -18.10 -1.97
CA SER A 17 3.48 -17.76 -0.89
C SER A 17 4.38 -16.64 -1.42
N LEU A 18 4.30 -15.46 -0.81
CA LEU A 18 5.22 -14.37 -1.12
C LEU A 18 6.60 -14.84 -0.67
N LYS A 19 7.45 -15.19 -1.62
CA LYS A 19 8.83 -15.58 -1.34
C LYS A 19 9.65 -14.31 -1.04
N PRO A 20 10.75 -14.41 -0.28
CA PRO A 20 11.67 -13.29 -0.09
C PRO A 20 12.10 -12.62 -1.42
N SER A 21 12.22 -13.42 -2.49
CA SER A 21 12.49 -12.98 -3.87
C SER A 21 11.39 -12.12 -4.51
N ASP A 22 10.17 -12.12 -3.99
CA ASP A 22 9.07 -11.32 -4.54
C ASP A 22 9.15 -9.85 -4.08
N PHE A 23 9.90 -9.61 -2.99
CA PHE A 23 10.20 -8.27 -2.46
C PHE A 23 11.59 -7.79 -2.87
N VAL A 24 12.51 -8.74 -2.99
CA VAL A 24 13.81 -8.53 -3.60
C VAL A 24 13.61 -8.70 -5.10
N ARG A 25 13.13 -7.64 -5.78
CA ARG A 25 13.50 -7.43 -7.18
C ARG A 25 14.98 -7.79 -7.26
N GLU A 26 15.39 -8.65 -8.18
CA GLU A 26 16.80 -8.96 -8.44
C GLU A 26 17.54 -7.63 -8.63
N LEU A 27 17.95 -7.04 -7.51
CA LEU A 27 18.97 -6.06 -7.39
C LEU A 27 20.18 -6.94 -7.60
N ASP A 28 20.53 -7.09 -8.88
CA ASP A 28 21.81 -7.62 -9.30
C ASP A 28 22.83 -7.15 -8.28
N VAL A 29 23.44 -8.10 -7.57
CA VAL A 29 24.44 -7.79 -6.54
C VAL A 29 25.66 -7.10 -7.18
N GLU A 30 25.76 -7.13 -8.52
CA GLU A 30 26.72 -6.36 -9.33
C GLU A 30 26.28 -4.91 -9.62
N GLN A 31 25.00 -4.56 -9.44
CA GLN A 31 24.54 -3.17 -9.34
C GLN A 31 24.57 -2.75 -7.86
N GLU A 32 25.76 -2.72 -7.27
CA GLU A 32 26.08 -1.69 -6.28
C GLU A 32 25.93 -0.32 -6.96
N ARG A 33 24.68 0.09 -7.23
CA ARG A 33 24.38 1.50 -7.47
C ARG A 33 24.95 2.21 -6.27
N ASP A 34 25.90 3.11 -6.51
CA ASP A 34 26.56 3.84 -5.45
C ASP A 34 25.53 4.76 -4.79
N VAL A 35 24.77 4.21 -3.84
CA VAL A 35 23.69 4.91 -3.13
C VAL A 35 24.24 6.17 -2.47
N VAL A 36 25.55 6.21 -2.20
CA VAL A 36 26.25 7.40 -1.69
C VAL A 36 26.34 8.50 -2.75
N ALA A 37 26.66 8.15 -4.00
CA ALA A 37 26.68 9.08 -5.14
C ALA A 37 25.27 9.56 -5.51
N GLU A 38 24.28 8.65 -5.58
CA GLU A 38 22.87 9.00 -5.85
C GLU A 38 22.29 9.89 -4.74
N LEU A 39 22.62 9.63 -3.47
CA LEU A 39 22.27 10.53 -2.36
C LEU A 39 22.90 11.90 -2.58
N GLY A 40 24.17 11.98 -2.99
CA GLY A 40 24.85 13.24 -3.28
C GLY A 40 24.15 14.08 -4.36
N GLU A 41 23.74 13.47 -5.46
CA GLU A 41 23.00 14.12 -6.55
C GLU A 41 21.57 14.51 -6.14
N PHE A 42 20.92 13.64 -5.38
CA PHE A 42 19.57 13.87 -4.87
C PHE A 42 19.47 15.13 -4.02
N PHE A 43 20.51 15.60 -3.31
CA PHE A 43 20.39 16.81 -2.47
C PHE A 43 20.46 18.15 -3.21
N ASN A 44 20.75 18.16 -4.52
CA ASN A 44 20.86 19.40 -5.28
C ASN A 44 19.52 19.88 -5.87
N GLU A 45 18.44 19.13 -5.73
CA GLU A 45 17.11 19.52 -6.19
C GLU A 45 16.43 20.48 -5.17
N ALA A 46 16.27 21.74 -5.59
CA ALA A 46 15.51 22.75 -4.86
C ALA A 46 13.99 22.45 -4.84
N ALA A 47 13.28 23.01 -3.85
CA ALA A 47 11.86 22.83 -3.50
C ALA A 47 11.52 21.65 -2.56
N ARG A 48 12.23 21.56 -1.42
CA ARG A 48 11.95 20.55 -0.37
C ARG A 48 11.58 21.22 0.96
N GLU A 49 10.32 21.65 1.06
CA GLU A 49 9.82 22.38 2.23
C GLU A 49 8.98 21.51 3.17
N ASP A 50 8.59 20.32 2.71
CA ASP A 50 7.67 19.47 3.41
C ASP A 50 8.30 18.66 4.55
N ARG A 51 7.43 18.20 5.45
CA ARG A 51 7.83 17.52 6.68
C ARG A 51 6.86 16.43 7.15
N PHE A 52 7.43 15.37 7.71
CA PHE A 52 6.71 14.28 8.39
C PHE A 52 7.01 14.29 9.88
N PRO A 53 6.01 14.10 10.75
CA PRO A 53 6.26 14.00 12.18
C PRO A 53 7.04 12.70 12.47
N LEU A 54 8.00 12.75 13.40
CA LEU A 54 8.68 11.54 13.88
C LEU A 54 7.74 10.69 14.75
N SER A 55 6.72 11.30 15.37
CA SER A 55 5.69 10.56 16.10
C SER A 55 4.92 9.68 15.13
N GLY A 56 4.85 8.37 15.42
CA GLY A 56 4.24 7.37 14.55
C GLY A 56 5.24 6.56 13.71
N PHE A 57 6.53 6.93 13.71
CA PHE A 57 7.58 6.08 13.13
C PHE A 57 8.15 5.11 14.16
N PRO A 58 8.39 3.83 13.81
CA PRO A 58 9.10 2.90 14.67
C PRO A 58 10.51 3.35 15.03
N VAL A 59 10.88 3.23 16.31
CA VAL A 59 12.23 3.61 16.80
C VAL A 59 13.31 2.91 16.00
N HIS A 60 13.10 1.62 15.70
CA HIS A 60 14.09 0.83 14.99
C HIS A 60 14.33 1.37 13.58
N VAL A 61 13.28 1.81 12.86
CA VAL A 61 13.39 2.48 11.55
C VAL A 61 14.14 3.81 11.67
N ILE A 62 13.78 4.65 12.65
CA ILE A 62 14.44 5.95 12.88
C ILE A 62 15.94 5.77 13.13
N ARG A 63 16.33 4.73 13.88
CA ARG A 63 17.75 4.41 14.15
C ARG A 63 18.46 3.86 12.91
N GLN A 64 17.77 3.09 12.06
CA GLN A 64 18.39 2.57 10.84
C GLN A 64 18.60 3.65 9.78
N LEU A 65 17.76 4.69 9.75
CA LEU A 65 18.02 5.88 8.93
C LEU A 65 19.32 6.61 9.31
N ASP A 66 19.75 6.56 10.58
CA ASP A 66 21.08 7.08 10.98
C ASP A 66 22.22 6.29 10.35
N VAL A 67 22.08 4.96 10.36
CA VAL A 67 23.07 4.04 9.82
C VAL A 67 23.15 4.20 8.31
N PHE A 68 22.00 4.32 7.65
CA PHE A 68 21.89 4.52 6.21
C PHE A 68 22.56 5.84 5.76
N GLY A 69 22.28 6.96 6.42
CA GLY A 69 22.86 8.26 6.06
C GLY A 69 24.27 8.53 6.61
N SER A 70 24.91 7.57 7.28
CA SER A 70 26.24 7.74 7.85
C SER A 70 27.37 7.78 6.81
N SER A 71 27.11 7.40 5.56
CA SER A 71 28.08 7.33 4.46
C SER A 71 28.32 8.65 3.71
N THR A 72 27.38 9.59 3.74
CA THR A 72 27.35 10.71 2.77
C THR A 72 27.85 12.05 3.32
N THR A 73 27.77 12.31 4.63
CA THR A 73 28.48 13.44 5.29
C THR A 73 28.31 13.42 6.82
N PRO A 74 29.35 13.74 7.63
CA PRO A 74 29.27 13.66 9.10
C PRO A 74 28.21 14.54 9.76
N ARG A 75 27.74 15.61 9.11
CA ARG A 75 26.89 16.66 9.72
C ARG A 75 25.40 16.61 9.34
N ARG A 76 24.93 15.76 8.40
CA ARG A 76 23.51 15.77 7.92
C ARG A 76 22.81 14.40 7.81
N LYS A 77 23.35 13.38 8.49
CA LYS A 77 23.01 11.95 8.37
C LYS A 77 21.52 11.57 8.23
N LYS A 78 20.61 11.98 9.13
CA LYS A 78 19.16 11.60 9.04
C LYS A 78 18.34 12.39 8.04
N VAL A 79 18.68 13.66 7.85
CA VAL A 79 17.85 14.64 7.13
C VAL A 79 17.82 14.31 5.65
N ASP A 80 18.88 13.65 5.21
CA ASP A 80 19.18 13.39 3.82
C ASP A 80 18.78 11.95 3.44
N ALA A 81 19.01 10.97 4.33
CA ALA A 81 18.60 9.57 4.16
C ALA A 81 17.07 9.35 4.03
N PHE A 82 16.26 10.13 4.77
CA PHE A 82 14.82 9.91 4.80
C PHE A 82 14.10 10.23 3.48
N PRO A 83 14.26 11.42 2.86
CA PRO A 83 13.52 11.74 1.65
C PRO A 83 13.89 10.80 0.49
N PHE A 84 15.15 10.35 0.40
CA PHE A 84 15.56 9.33 -0.58
C PHE A 84 14.85 7.99 -0.34
N ALA A 85 14.95 7.46 0.89
CA ALA A 85 14.30 6.19 1.24
C ALA A 85 12.77 6.26 1.08
N LEU A 86 12.17 7.43 1.31
CA LEU A 86 10.76 7.66 1.09
C LEU A 86 10.41 7.57 -0.39
N ARG A 87 11.10 8.33 -1.27
CA ARG A 87 10.83 8.34 -2.71
C ARG A 87 10.94 6.95 -3.33
N GLU A 88 12.07 6.29 -3.13
CA GLU A 88 12.31 4.94 -3.67
C GLU A 88 11.31 3.92 -3.08
N GLY A 89 11.04 4.03 -1.78
CA GLY A 89 10.08 3.18 -1.09
C GLY A 89 8.64 3.36 -1.57
N LEU A 90 8.23 4.60 -1.86
CA LEU A 90 6.89 4.92 -2.39
C LEU A 90 6.69 4.36 -3.79
N ALA A 91 7.74 4.40 -4.63
CA ALA A 91 7.72 3.76 -5.93
C ALA A 91 7.46 2.25 -5.77
N LEU A 92 8.16 1.55 -4.88
CA LEU A 92 7.94 0.12 -4.63
C LEU A 92 6.55 -0.18 -4.07
N LEU A 93 6.12 0.59 -3.05
CA LEU A 93 4.85 0.38 -2.37
C LEU A 93 3.67 0.54 -3.33
N ALA A 94 3.70 1.55 -4.20
CA ALA A 94 2.64 1.83 -5.17
C ALA A 94 2.40 0.68 -6.18
N HIS A 95 3.40 -0.17 -6.41
CA HIS A 95 3.31 -1.31 -7.33
C HIS A 95 2.75 -2.57 -6.68
N LEU A 96 2.45 -2.57 -5.37
CA LEU A 96 1.86 -3.73 -4.72
C LEU A 96 0.46 -4.05 -5.31
N PRO A 97 0.22 -5.28 -5.81
CA PRO A 97 -1.01 -5.63 -6.52
C PRO A 97 -2.30 -5.34 -5.74
N GLY A 98 -2.26 -5.50 -4.41
CA GLY A 98 -3.41 -5.27 -3.53
C GLY A 98 -3.91 -3.82 -3.53
N ILE A 99 -3.02 -2.83 -3.72
CA ILE A 99 -3.38 -1.41 -3.66
C ILE A 99 -4.28 -1.04 -4.85
N LYS A 100 -3.87 -1.43 -6.06
CA LYS A 100 -4.66 -1.19 -7.28
C LYS A 100 -6.04 -1.82 -7.18
N SER A 101 -6.11 -3.06 -6.69
CA SER A 101 -7.37 -3.80 -6.52
C SER A 101 -8.34 -3.09 -5.57
N ILE A 102 -7.84 -2.62 -4.41
CA ILE A 102 -8.67 -1.90 -3.43
C ILE A 102 -9.21 -0.61 -4.02
N ARG A 103 -8.36 0.20 -4.67
CA ARG A 103 -8.77 1.48 -5.29
C ARG A 103 -9.84 1.27 -6.36
N THR A 104 -9.59 0.36 -7.31
CA THR A 104 -10.57 0.06 -8.37
C THR A 104 -11.88 -0.47 -7.80
N SER A 105 -11.84 -1.28 -6.74
CA SER A 105 -13.06 -1.77 -6.09
C SER A 105 -13.85 -0.64 -5.44
N ARG A 106 -13.18 0.31 -4.77
CA ARG A 106 -13.80 1.49 -4.17
C ARG A 106 -14.51 2.34 -5.22
N ASP A 107 -13.83 2.63 -6.33
CA ASP A 107 -14.39 3.46 -7.41
C ASP A 107 -15.68 2.85 -7.97
N VAL A 108 -15.71 1.52 -8.18
CA VAL A 108 -16.90 0.81 -8.66
C VAL A 108 -18.03 0.80 -7.63
N VAL A 109 -17.70 0.56 -6.35
CA VAL A 109 -18.69 0.55 -5.27
C VAL A 109 -19.35 1.92 -5.11
N LEU A 110 -18.56 3.00 -5.16
CA LEU A 110 -19.06 4.37 -5.13
C LEU A 110 -19.92 4.69 -6.37
N ALA A 111 -19.46 4.28 -7.57
CA ALA A 111 -20.20 4.50 -8.81
C ALA A 111 -21.55 3.73 -8.87
N ALA A 112 -21.63 2.58 -8.19
CA ALA A 112 -22.88 1.83 -8.02
C ALA A 112 -23.85 2.48 -7.01
N GLY A 113 -23.47 3.59 -6.38
CA GLY A 113 -24.30 4.34 -5.44
C GLY A 113 -24.38 3.70 -4.05
N ALA A 114 -23.39 2.90 -3.66
CA ALA A 114 -23.35 2.35 -2.30
C ALA A 114 -23.23 3.49 -1.27
N ASP A 115 -24.24 3.62 -0.42
CA ASP A 115 -24.36 4.62 0.64
C ASP A 115 -24.33 3.98 2.04
N ASP A 116 -24.17 2.65 2.11
CA ASP A 116 -24.10 1.95 3.39
C ASP A 116 -22.81 2.31 4.14
N ALA A 117 -23.00 2.76 5.39
CA ALA A 117 -21.91 3.26 6.22
C ALA A 117 -20.82 2.21 6.47
N ASP A 118 -21.17 0.92 6.52
CA ASP A 118 -20.24 -0.18 6.79
C ASP A 118 -19.29 -0.45 5.61
N THR A 119 -19.78 -0.37 4.37
CA THR A 119 -18.96 -0.50 3.16
C THR A 119 -18.03 0.70 2.99
N LEU A 120 -18.51 1.91 3.26
CA LEU A 120 -17.66 3.10 3.22
C LEU A 120 -16.60 3.09 4.34
N ASP A 121 -16.99 2.75 5.58
CA ASP A 121 -16.04 2.59 6.70
C ASP A 121 -15.00 1.51 6.40
N PHE A 122 -15.40 0.42 5.73
CA PHE A 122 -14.46 -0.60 5.29
C PHE A 122 -13.36 0.00 4.42
N PHE A 123 -13.65 0.83 3.42
CA PHE A 123 -12.63 1.42 2.53
C PHE A 123 -11.82 2.51 3.23
N ASP A 124 -12.47 3.32 4.06
CA ASP A 124 -11.87 4.51 4.66
C ASP A 124 -11.03 4.20 5.90
N ARG A 125 -11.24 3.04 6.53
CA ARG A 125 -10.52 2.64 7.74
C ARG A 125 -9.84 1.29 7.58
N PHE A 126 -8.53 1.32 7.38
CA PHE A 126 -7.69 0.14 7.52
C PHE A 126 -6.92 0.20 8.83
N ARG A 127 -7.11 -0.81 9.68
CA ARG A 127 -6.38 -0.91 10.94
C ARG A 127 -5.05 -1.63 10.71
N PHE A 128 -4.04 -0.85 10.35
CA PHE A 128 -2.65 -1.29 10.36
C PHE A 128 -1.80 -0.30 11.15
N GLU A 129 -1.19 -0.80 12.22
CA GLU A 129 -0.29 -0.03 13.06
C GLU A 129 1.13 -0.58 12.91
N VAL A 130 2.04 0.29 12.54
CA VAL A 130 3.46 -0.02 12.63
C VAL A 130 3.88 0.14 14.08
N ALA A 131 4.70 -0.77 14.61
CA ALA A 131 5.14 -0.72 16.01
C ALA A 131 5.95 0.56 16.29
N ALA A 132 5.27 1.64 16.67
CA ALA A 132 5.85 2.93 17.01
C ALA A 132 6.13 3.00 18.52
N PRO A 133 7.15 3.77 18.96
CA PRO A 133 7.28 4.07 20.38
C PRO A 133 6.07 4.85 20.87
N GLU A 134 5.63 4.56 22.09
CA GLU A 134 4.71 5.42 22.81
C GLU A 134 5.39 6.77 23.07
N GLY A 135 4.86 7.85 22.49
CA GLY A 135 5.35 9.20 22.76
C GLY A 135 5.03 10.22 21.70
N ARG A 136 4.68 11.43 22.13
CA ARG A 136 4.53 12.61 21.26
C ARG A 136 5.91 13.25 21.04
N SER A 137 6.60 12.86 19.98
CA SER A 137 7.80 13.58 19.53
C SER A 137 7.40 14.84 18.74
N LYS A 138 7.87 16.01 19.16
CA LYS A 138 7.75 17.27 18.38
C LYS A 138 8.77 17.37 17.23
N LYS A 139 9.56 16.31 16.98
CA LYS A 139 10.60 16.29 15.94
C LYS A 139 9.98 15.94 14.58
N TRP A 140 10.62 16.41 13.52
CA TRP A 140 10.16 16.24 12.14
C TRP A 140 11.28 15.72 11.23
N PHE A 141 10.95 14.81 10.32
CA PHE A 141 11.71 14.61 9.11
C PHE A 141 11.41 15.80 8.19
N ARG A 142 12.45 16.45 7.70
CA ARG A 142 12.34 17.68 6.88
C ARG A 142 12.86 17.39 5.48
N ARG A 143 12.66 18.34 4.57
CA ARG A 143 13.16 18.30 3.20
C ARG A 143 12.56 17.18 2.37
N VAL A 144 11.26 16.96 2.51
CA VAL A 144 10.52 16.07 1.62
C VAL A 144 10.08 16.87 0.40
N ALA A 145 10.15 16.27 -0.79
CA ALA A 145 9.58 16.88 -1.98
C ALA A 145 8.04 16.90 -1.87
N PRO A 146 7.36 17.97 -2.32
CA PRO A 146 5.90 18.03 -2.32
C PRO A 146 5.25 16.82 -3.01
N ASP A 147 5.81 16.39 -4.14
CA ASP A 147 5.32 15.26 -4.93
C ASP A 147 5.36 13.94 -4.15
N ASP A 148 6.45 13.68 -3.41
CA ASP A 148 6.58 12.50 -2.55
C ASP A 148 5.53 12.52 -1.43
N ARG A 149 5.33 13.69 -0.79
CA ARG A 149 4.31 13.85 0.25
C ARG A 149 2.91 13.63 -0.31
N GLU A 150 2.62 14.19 -1.48
CA GLU A 150 1.32 14.06 -2.14
C GLU A 150 1.07 12.60 -2.54
N GLN A 151 2.07 11.91 -3.08
CA GLN A 151 2.00 10.47 -3.35
C GLN A 151 1.72 9.66 -2.08
N CYS A 152 2.39 10.01 -0.98
CA CYS A 152 2.13 9.44 0.34
C CYS A 152 0.66 9.65 0.76
N ALA A 153 0.13 10.86 0.59
CA ALA A 153 -1.25 11.20 0.93
C ALA A 153 -2.27 10.45 0.05
N ARG A 154 -2.01 10.33 -1.26
CA ARG A 154 -2.84 9.54 -2.18
C ARG A 154 -2.90 8.07 -1.78
N LEU A 155 -1.75 7.47 -1.46
CA LEU A 155 -1.69 6.07 -0.99
C LEU A 155 -2.36 5.91 0.38
N ALA A 156 -2.17 6.85 1.30
CA ALA A 156 -2.80 6.86 2.61
C ALA A 156 -4.32 6.87 2.50
N SER A 157 -4.86 7.76 1.67
CA SER A 157 -6.30 7.82 1.38
C SER A 157 -6.81 6.54 0.72
N ALA A 158 -6.11 6.02 -0.29
CA ALA A 158 -6.52 4.80 -0.99
C ALA A 158 -6.54 3.56 -0.08
N LEU A 159 -5.66 3.52 0.92
CA LEU A 159 -5.56 2.42 1.86
C LEU A 159 -6.40 2.60 3.12
N GLY A 160 -6.89 3.81 3.41
CA GLY A 160 -7.52 4.13 4.69
C GLY A 160 -6.51 4.11 5.84
N LEU A 161 -5.27 4.56 5.60
CA LEU A 161 -4.18 4.57 6.57
C LEU A 161 -3.70 5.99 6.90
N PRO A 162 -3.07 6.20 8.07
CA PRO A 162 -2.33 7.42 8.33
C PRO A 162 -1.18 7.62 7.34
N ILE A 163 -0.96 8.86 6.88
CA ILE A 163 0.15 9.19 5.97
C ILE A 163 1.53 8.78 6.53
N VAL A 164 1.68 8.84 7.86
CA VAL A 164 2.90 8.43 8.58
C VAL A 164 3.13 6.93 8.49
N THR A 165 2.07 6.12 8.57
CA THR A 165 2.14 4.66 8.41
C THR A 165 2.64 4.30 7.01
N VAL A 166 2.11 4.97 5.98
CA VAL A 166 2.55 4.77 4.59
C VAL A 166 4.02 5.14 4.42
N ALA A 167 4.43 6.29 4.95
CA ALA A 167 5.83 6.72 4.91
C ALA A 167 6.76 5.74 5.64
N ALA A 168 6.35 5.22 6.79
CA ALA A 168 7.12 4.22 7.55
C ALA A 168 7.29 2.92 6.76
N LEU A 169 6.23 2.41 6.13
CA LEU A 169 6.27 1.23 5.28
C LEU A 169 7.21 1.44 4.08
N ALA A 170 7.08 2.56 3.37
CA ALA A 170 7.96 2.91 2.26
C ALA A 170 9.44 2.91 2.67
N VAL A 171 9.76 3.56 3.79
CA VAL A 171 11.14 3.61 4.29
C VAL A 171 11.65 2.21 4.68
N MET A 172 10.82 1.36 5.29
CA MET A 172 11.21 -0.03 5.61
C MET A 172 11.60 -0.82 4.36
N PHE A 173 10.87 -0.68 3.26
CA PHE A 173 11.17 -1.34 1.98
C PHE A 173 12.58 -1.05 1.49
N ILE A 174 13.09 0.17 1.72
CA ILE A 174 14.46 0.52 1.33
C ILE A 174 15.47 0.02 2.35
N LEU A 175 15.20 0.19 3.65
CA LEU A 175 16.14 -0.17 4.70
C LEU A 175 16.44 -1.67 4.78
N ILE A 176 15.52 -2.56 4.38
CA ILE A 176 15.79 -4.00 4.34
C ILE A 176 16.89 -4.37 3.33
N SER A 177 17.04 -3.58 2.26
CA SER A 177 18.03 -3.80 1.20
C SER A 177 19.37 -3.12 1.50
N VAL A 178 19.47 -2.33 2.57
CA VAL A 178 20.71 -1.63 2.94
C VAL A 178 21.66 -2.61 3.63
N PRO A 179 22.85 -2.90 3.06
CA PRO A 179 23.76 -3.91 3.60
C PRO A 179 24.16 -3.65 5.05
N ARG A 180 24.37 -2.38 5.40
CA ARG A 180 24.83 -1.91 6.72
C ARG A 180 23.79 -2.03 7.83
N VAL A 181 22.52 -2.21 7.50
CA VAL A 181 21.48 -2.42 8.52
C VAL A 181 21.69 -3.80 9.14
N PRO A 182 21.71 -3.94 10.48
CA PRO A 182 21.89 -5.25 11.12
C PRO A 182 20.78 -6.22 10.73
N ASP A 183 21.12 -7.49 10.49
CA ASP A 183 20.17 -8.48 9.96
C ASP A 183 18.97 -8.71 10.88
N ALA A 184 19.18 -8.69 12.20
CA ALA A 184 18.08 -8.76 13.17
C ALA A 184 17.05 -7.61 13.01
N LYS A 185 17.50 -6.44 12.54
CA LYS A 185 16.61 -5.30 12.24
C LYS A 185 15.98 -5.44 10.86
N LYS A 186 16.70 -5.95 9.86
CA LYS A 186 16.13 -6.31 8.55
C LYS A 186 14.99 -7.31 8.73
N GLN A 187 15.20 -8.37 9.53
CA GLN A 187 14.19 -9.39 9.80
C GLN A 187 12.94 -8.79 10.45
N ALA A 188 13.10 -7.95 11.47
CA ALA A 188 11.95 -7.31 12.13
C ALA A 188 11.13 -6.41 11.18
N MET A 189 11.80 -5.67 10.29
CA MET A 189 11.13 -4.87 9.26
C MET A 189 10.46 -5.77 8.21
N TYR A 190 11.15 -6.82 7.77
CA TYR A 190 10.62 -7.81 6.84
C TYR A 190 9.34 -8.47 7.38
N ASP A 191 9.34 -8.93 8.64
CA ASP A 191 8.17 -9.56 9.27
C ASP A 191 6.96 -8.61 9.28
N GLN A 192 7.19 -7.31 9.53
CA GLN A 192 6.14 -6.29 9.47
C GLN A 192 5.63 -6.04 8.06
N LEU A 193 6.51 -6.01 7.05
CA LEU A 193 6.13 -5.88 5.64
C LEU A 193 5.36 -7.11 5.15
N VAL A 194 5.72 -8.31 5.62
CA VAL A 194 5.00 -9.55 5.32
C VAL A 194 3.61 -9.54 5.97
N ASP A 195 3.48 -9.13 7.24
CA ASP A 195 2.18 -9.00 7.89
C ASP A 195 1.30 -7.96 7.16
N PHE A 196 1.89 -6.81 6.81
CA PHE A 196 1.23 -5.78 6.00
C PHE A 196 0.72 -6.36 4.67
N GLY A 197 1.59 -7.04 3.92
CA GLY A 197 1.24 -7.65 2.63
C GLY A 197 0.13 -8.69 2.74
N ARG A 198 0.16 -9.52 3.79
CA ARG A 198 -0.90 -10.50 4.10
C ARG A 198 -2.24 -9.83 4.36
N ARG A 199 -2.27 -8.79 5.21
CA ARG A 199 -3.51 -8.05 5.52
C ARG A 199 -4.00 -7.26 4.32
N LEU A 200 -3.11 -6.68 3.53
CA LEU A 200 -3.43 -5.97 2.29
C LEU A 200 -4.09 -6.91 1.29
N ARG A 201 -3.60 -8.15 1.15
CA ARG A 201 -4.23 -9.18 0.29
C ARG A 201 -5.64 -9.52 0.76
N ALA A 202 -5.80 -9.87 2.05
CA ALA A 202 -7.12 -10.20 2.60
C ALA A 202 -8.13 -9.04 2.42
N ARG A 203 -7.64 -7.80 2.57
CA ARG A 203 -8.42 -6.60 2.32
C ARG A 203 -8.78 -6.43 0.83
N ALA A 204 -7.84 -6.68 -0.08
CA ALA A 204 -8.09 -6.64 -1.52
C ALA A 204 -9.10 -7.70 -1.97
N GLU A 205 -9.07 -8.89 -1.39
CA GLU A 205 -10.06 -9.94 -1.64
C GLU A 205 -11.45 -9.51 -1.19
N ARG A 206 -11.57 -8.94 0.03
CA ARG A 206 -12.85 -8.41 0.53
C ARG A 206 -13.35 -7.22 -0.32
N ALA A 207 -12.45 -6.34 -0.76
CA ALA A 207 -12.80 -5.25 -1.66
C ALA A 207 -13.37 -5.76 -2.98
N ALA A 208 -12.78 -6.81 -3.56
CA ALA A 208 -13.29 -7.45 -4.77
C ALA A 208 -14.67 -8.08 -4.56
N MET A 209 -14.93 -8.71 -3.39
CA MET A 209 -16.26 -9.23 -3.05
C MET A 209 -17.32 -8.12 -2.99
N LEU A 210 -16.99 -6.99 -2.35
CA LEU A 210 -17.89 -5.83 -2.27
C LEU A 210 -18.17 -5.23 -3.64
N ARG A 211 -17.15 -5.11 -4.49
CA ARG A 211 -17.29 -4.70 -5.88
C ARG A 211 -18.25 -5.62 -6.64
N ASP A 212 -18.05 -6.93 -6.56
CA ASP A 212 -18.88 -7.90 -7.27
C ASP A 212 -20.34 -7.89 -6.77
N HIS A 213 -20.54 -7.65 -5.47
CA HIS A 213 -21.87 -7.45 -4.89
C HIS A 213 -22.53 -6.18 -5.43
N ALA A 214 -21.83 -5.05 -5.42
CA ALA A 214 -22.32 -3.77 -5.94
C ALA A 214 -22.69 -3.86 -7.42
N LEU A 215 -21.87 -4.52 -8.23
CA LEU A 215 -22.16 -4.75 -9.65
C LEU A 215 -23.42 -5.58 -9.86
N ARG A 216 -23.67 -6.61 -9.03
CA ARG A 216 -24.91 -7.40 -9.12
C ARG A 216 -26.15 -6.63 -8.68
N ALA A 217 -26.02 -5.80 -7.65
CA ALA A 217 -27.11 -4.95 -7.17
C ALA A 217 -27.46 -3.85 -8.18
N ALA A 218 -26.46 -3.35 -8.91
CA ALA A 218 -26.63 -2.33 -9.95
C ALA A 218 -27.22 -2.87 -11.26
N VAL A 219 -27.28 -4.20 -11.47
CA VAL A 219 -28.08 -4.77 -12.56
C VAL A 219 -29.53 -4.47 -12.19
N PRO A 220 -30.25 -3.58 -12.93
CA PRO A 220 -31.69 -3.48 -12.74
C PRO A 220 -32.20 -4.90 -12.94
N ALA A 221 -33.05 -5.41 -12.05
CA ALA A 221 -33.82 -6.60 -12.38
C ALA A 221 -34.47 -6.29 -13.72
N THR A 222 -33.90 -6.82 -14.81
CA THR A 222 -34.55 -6.79 -16.11
C THR A 222 -35.84 -7.49 -15.77
N ARG A 223 -36.93 -6.74 -15.66
CA ARG A 223 -38.25 -7.35 -15.65
C ARG A 223 -38.27 -8.10 -16.97
N CYS A 224 -38.01 -9.40 -16.90
CA CYS A 224 -38.37 -10.31 -17.96
C CYS A 224 -39.88 -10.24 -17.96
N PHE A 225 -40.43 -9.29 -18.72
CA PHE A 225 -41.85 -9.28 -18.99
C PHE A 225 -42.14 -10.64 -19.61
N SER A 226 -42.95 -11.43 -18.92
CA SER A 226 -43.49 -12.62 -19.54
C SER A 226 -44.38 -12.17 -20.71
N ALA A 227 -44.63 -13.06 -21.67
CA ALA A 227 -45.59 -12.77 -22.73
C ALA A 227 -46.97 -12.39 -22.14
N ALA A 228 -47.32 -12.88 -20.94
CA ALA A 228 -48.54 -12.52 -20.23
C ALA A 228 -48.54 -11.05 -19.75
N ASP A 229 -47.42 -10.56 -19.20
CA ASP A 229 -47.30 -9.17 -18.75
C ASP A 229 -47.42 -8.17 -19.92
N VAL A 230 -46.91 -8.55 -21.10
CA VAL A 230 -47.05 -7.76 -22.33
C VAL A 230 -48.48 -7.80 -22.86
N LEU A 231 -49.14 -8.96 -22.81
CA LEU A 231 -50.52 -9.12 -23.30
C LEU A 231 -51.55 -8.42 -22.42
N ASP A 232 -51.34 -8.32 -21.11
CA ASP A 232 -52.24 -7.58 -20.23
C ASP A 232 -52.07 -6.06 -20.36
N ALA A 233 -50.84 -5.57 -20.59
CA ALA A 233 -50.59 -4.16 -20.85
C ALA A 233 -51.17 -3.65 -22.20
N LEU A 234 -51.45 -4.55 -23.14
CA LEU A 234 -52.06 -4.23 -24.44
C LEU A 234 -53.59 -4.22 -24.44
N LYS A 235 -54.22 -4.54 -23.30
CA LYS A 235 -55.69 -4.54 -23.13
C LYS A 235 -56.24 -3.28 -22.46
N GLU A 236 -55.36 -2.43 -21.90
CA GLU A 236 -55.68 -1.07 -21.45
C GLU A 236 -55.56 -0.07 -22.61
#